data_AF-A0A3A6QJS7-F1
#
_entry.id   AF-A0A3A6QJS7-F1
#
_cell.length_a   1.000
_cell.length_b   1.000
_cell.length_c   1.000
_cell.angle_alpha   90.00
_cell.angle_beta   90.00
_cell.angle_gamma   90.00
#
_symmetry.space_group_name_H-M   'P 1'
#
loop_
_entity.id
_entity.type
_entity.pdbx_description
1 polymer ?
#
loop_
_entity_poly.entity_id
_entity_poly.type
_entity_poly.pdbx_seq_one_letter_code
_entity_poly.pdbx_strand_id
1 'polypeptide(L)'
;MSLEPDYKDWQQVLNLIKQSIDSDQHEMLLTMLLTPDEREALVARVNIFHELLKGDLSQRQISQMLGVGIATITRGSNELKSKSDEAKAEIAELLK
;
A
#
# COMPACT_ATOMS: atom_id res chain seq x y z
N MET A 1 -13.47 -13.30 -31.96
CA MET A 1 -12.27 -13.08 -31.13
C MET A 1 -12.76 -12.94 -29.71
N SER A 2 -12.38 -13.86 -28.82
CA SER A 2 -12.84 -13.86 -27.44
C SER A 2 -12.38 -12.59 -26.74
N LEU A 3 -13.32 -11.85 -26.13
CA LEU A 3 -13.06 -10.63 -25.37
C LEU A 3 -12.54 -10.97 -23.97
N GLU A 4 -11.51 -11.81 -23.88
CA GLU A 4 -10.90 -12.13 -22.60
C GLU A 4 -9.75 -11.16 -22.31
N PRO A 5 -9.62 -10.65 -21.07
CA PRO A 5 -8.49 -9.84 -20.70
C PRO A 5 -7.21 -10.67 -20.70
N ASP A 6 -6.11 -10.08 -21.20
CA ASP A 6 -4.78 -10.70 -21.22
C ASP A 6 -4.23 -10.91 -19.79
N TYR A 7 -4.62 -10.04 -18.85
CA TYR A 7 -4.28 -10.13 -17.44
C TYR A 7 -5.44 -10.76 -16.66
N LYS A 8 -5.20 -11.95 -16.09
CA LYS A 8 -6.18 -12.76 -15.36
C LYS A 8 -5.87 -12.85 -13.87
N ASP A 9 -4.60 -12.68 -13.48
CA ASP A 9 -4.14 -12.88 -12.10
C ASP A 9 -3.31 -11.70 -11.56
N TRP A 10 -3.43 -11.46 -10.25
CA TRP A 10 -2.64 -10.45 -9.53
C TRP A 10 -1.13 -10.64 -9.70
N GLN A 11 -0.67 -11.89 -9.78
CA GLN A 11 0.74 -12.23 -9.97
C GLN A 11 1.31 -11.66 -11.28
N GLN A 12 0.49 -11.53 -12.33
CA GLN A 12 0.93 -10.95 -13.59
C GLN A 12 1.19 -9.44 -13.45
N VAL A 13 0.38 -8.74 -12.65
CA VAL A 13 0.59 -7.32 -12.33
C VAL A 13 1.87 -7.14 -11.52
N LEU A 14 2.11 -7.99 -10.52
CA LEU A 14 3.35 -7.95 -9.74
C LEU A 14 4.59 -8.18 -10.61
N ASN A 15 4.53 -9.15 -11.54
CA ASN A 15 5.61 -9.40 -12.48
C ASN A 15 5.85 -8.21 -13.42
N LEU A 16 4.79 -7.57 -13.90
CA LEU A 16 4.90 -6.37 -14.74
C LEU A 16 5.57 -5.21 -13.98
N ILE A 17 5.16 -4.96 -12.73
CA ILE A 17 5.78 -3.95 -11.87
C ILE A 17 7.26 -4.28 -11.66
N LYS A 18 7.60 -5.54 -11.36
CA LYS A 18 8.99 -5.97 -11.18
C LYS A 18 9.86 -5.72 -12.42
N GLN A 19 9.37 -6.09 -13.60
CA GLN A 19 10.07 -5.83 -14.88
C GLN A 19 10.22 -4.33 -15.18
N SER A 20 9.22 -3.53 -14.80
CA SER A 20 9.28 -2.07 -14.95
C SER A 20 10.32 -1.42 -14.03
N ILE A 21 10.59 -2.01 -12.86
CA ILE A 21 11.67 -1.56 -11.97
C ILE A 21 13.03 -1.86 -12.62
N ASP A 22 13.22 -3.08 -13.15
CA ASP A 22 14.46 -3.47 -13.83
C ASP A 22 14.77 -2.60 -15.07
N SER A 23 13.73 -2.04 -15.68
CA SER A 23 13.83 -1.16 -16.86
C SER A 23 13.74 0.34 -16.54
N ASP A 24 13.70 0.71 -15.25
CA ASP A 24 13.54 2.10 -14.76
C ASP A 24 12.29 2.84 -15.29
N GLN A 25 11.22 2.09 -15.58
CA GLN A 25 9.94 2.59 -16.11
C GLN A 25 8.78 2.52 -15.11
N HIS A 26 9.05 2.10 -13.87
CA HIS A 26 8.07 1.89 -12.82
C HIS A 26 7.27 3.16 -12.48
N GLU A 27 7.89 4.34 -12.47
CA GLU A 27 7.20 5.61 -12.20
C GLU A 27 6.15 5.93 -13.28
N MET A 28 6.52 5.79 -14.56
CA MET A 28 5.61 5.98 -15.69
C MET A 28 4.46 4.97 -15.62
N LEU A 29 4.78 3.69 -15.40
CA LEU A 29 3.80 2.61 -15.32
C LEU A 29 2.76 2.87 -14.22
N LEU A 30 3.23 3.13 -12.99
CA LEU A 30 2.34 3.38 -11.85
C LEU A 30 1.53 4.68 -12.02
N THR A 31 2.10 5.70 -12.66
CA THR A 31 1.39 6.95 -12.94
C THR A 31 0.28 6.77 -13.97
N MET A 32 0.46 5.86 -14.93
CA MET A 32 -0.58 5.51 -15.92
C MET A 32 -1.64 4.54 -15.38
N LEU A 33 -1.25 3.60 -14.51
CA LEU A 33 -2.16 2.59 -13.95
C LEU A 33 -3.02 3.12 -12.80
N LEU A 34 -2.47 4.02 -11.99
CA LEU A 34 -3.14 4.57 -10.81
C LEU A 34 -3.63 5.98 -11.09
N THR A 35 -4.82 6.30 -10.60
CA THR A 35 -5.31 7.68 -10.55
C THR A 35 -4.53 8.51 -9.51
N PRO A 36 -4.55 9.86 -9.61
CA PRO A 36 -3.98 10.72 -8.57
C PRO A 36 -4.50 10.38 -7.16
N ASP A 37 -5.81 10.17 -7.04
CA ASP A 37 -6.45 9.84 -5.76
C ASP A 37 -5.98 8.50 -5.19
N GLU A 38 -5.75 7.49 -6.05
CA GLU A 38 -5.21 6.20 -5.63
C GLU A 38 -3.76 6.29 -5.18
N ARG A 39 -2.95 7.15 -5.81
CA ARG A 39 -1.57 7.41 -5.38
C ARG A 39 -1.55 8.09 -4.02
N GLU A 40 -2.38 9.10 -3.80
CA GLU A 40 -2.53 9.74 -2.48
C GLU A 40 -3.02 8.74 -1.43
N ALA A 41 -3.99 7.90 -1.77
CA ALA A 41 -4.48 6.86 -0.88
C ALA A 41 -3.41 5.82 -0.53
N LEU A 42 -2.53 5.45 -1.48
CA LEU A 42 -1.40 4.56 -1.23
C LEU A 42 -0.38 5.19 -0.27
N VAL A 43 -0.01 6.46 -0.50
CA VAL A 43 0.89 7.20 0.40
C VAL A 43 0.29 7.27 1.81
N ALA A 44 -1.00 7.62 1.92
CA ALA A 44 -1.68 7.64 3.20
C ALA A 44 -1.68 6.27 3.88
N ARG A 45 -1.95 5.18 3.14
CA ARG A 45 -1.89 3.81 3.68
C ARG A 45 -0.51 3.46 4.20
N VAL A 46 0.55 3.74 3.44
CA VAL A 46 1.93 3.50 3.88
C VAL A 46 2.22 4.21 5.20
N ASN A 47 1.84 5.50 5.30
CA ASN A 47 2.03 6.26 6.53
C ASN A 47 1.19 5.71 7.70
N ILE A 48 -0.06 5.29 7.47
CA ILE A 48 -0.88 4.62 8.49
C ILE A 48 -0.16 3.38 9.03
N PHE A 49 0.35 2.52 8.15
CA PHE A 49 1.07 1.31 8.56
C PHE A 49 2.35 1.64 9.32
N HIS A 50 3.13 2.60 8.85
CA HIS A 50 4.37 3.06 9.50
C HIS A 50 4.09 3.57 10.93
N GLU A 51 3.13 4.49 11.10
CA GLU A 51 2.80 5.06 12.41
C GLU A 51 2.17 4.02 13.36
N LEU A 52 1.34 3.10 12.83
CA LEU A 52 0.75 2.02 13.63
C LEU A 52 1.80 1.00 14.11
N LEU A 53 2.81 0.71 13.29
CA LEU A 53 3.94 -0.17 13.65
C LEU A 53 4.85 0.49 14.68
N LYS A 54 5.05 1.81 14.57
CA LYS A 54 5.84 2.60 15.52
C LYS A 54 5.20 2.65 16.90
N GLY A 55 3.87 2.76 16.94
CA GLY A 55 3.08 2.71 18.18
C GLY A 55 3.11 3.98 19.03
N ASP A 56 3.74 5.06 18.55
CA ASP A 56 3.89 6.33 19.26
C ASP A 56 2.60 7.17 19.26
N LEU A 57 1.77 7.02 18.22
CA LEU A 57 0.57 7.83 18.01
C LEU A 57 -0.72 7.02 18.14
N SER A 58 -1.74 7.63 18.74
CA SER A 58 -3.09 7.07 18.74
C SER A 58 -3.73 7.15 17.35
N GLN A 59 -4.68 6.25 17.07
CA GLN A 59 -5.43 6.26 15.79
C GLN A 59 -6.08 7.62 15.47
N ARG A 60 -6.50 8.37 16.50
CA ARG A 60 -7.06 9.72 16.32
C ARG A 60 -6.00 10.73 15.89
N GLN A 61 -4.80 10.67 16.47
CA GLN A 61 -3.68 11.53 16.07
C GLN A 61 -3.23 11.23 14.64
N ILE A 62 -3.12 9.96 14.27
CA ILE A 62 -2.80 9.54 12.90
C ILE A 62 -3.87 10.03 11.92
N SER A 63 -5.16 9.97 12.30
CA SER A 63 -6.28 10.48 11.49
C SER A 63 -6.16 11.98 11.22
N GLN A 64 -5.81 12.76 12.24
CA GLN A 64 -5.61 14.20 12.11
C GLN A 64 -4.36 14.55 11.30
N MET A 65 -3.26 13.81 11.51
CA MET A 65 -2.00 14.02 10.81
C MET A 65 -2.12 13.73 9.31
N LEU A 66 -2.77 12.62 8.95
CA LEU A 66 -2.86 12.18 7.55
C LEU A 66 -4.10 12.70 6.83
N GLY A 67 -4.99 13.42 7.52
CA GLY A 67 -6.24 13.92 6.94
C GLY A 67 -7.22 12.80 6.51
N VAL A 68 -7.00 11.56 6.94
CA VAL A 68 -7.83 10.40 6.61
C VAL A 68 -8.86 10.12 7.70
N GLY A 69 -10.03 9.64 7.31
CA GLY A 69 -11.06 9.24 8.26
C GLY A 69 -10.58 8.11 9.19
N ILE A 70 -11.04 8.14 10.45
CA ILE A 70 -10.73 7.12 11.48
C ILE A 70 -11.02 5.70 10.96
N ALA A 71 -12.09 5.52 10.17
CA ALA A 71 -12.45 4.23 9.60
C ALA A 71 -11.33 3.60 8.74
N THR A 72 -10.58 4.41 8.00
CA THR A 72 -9.43 3.96 7.19
C THR A 72 -8.31 3.41 8.08
N ILE A 73 -8.07 4.08 9.22
CA ILE A 73 -7.06 3.66 10.19
C ILE A 73 -7.50 2.42 10.95
N THR A 74 -8.77 2.32 11.33
CA THR A 74 -9.31 1.12 11.96
C THR A 74 -9.13 -0.11 11.06
N ARG A 75 -9.38 0.04 9.75
CA ARG A 75 -9.12 -1.02 8.77
C ARG A 75 -7.63 -1.37 8.72
N GLY A 76 -6.74 -0.38 8.58
CA GLY A 76 -5.29 -0.61 8.58
C GLY A 76 -4.78 -1.30 9.85
N SER A 77 -5.29 -0.91 11.02
CA SER A 77 -4.93 -1.53 12.30
C SER A 77 -5.42 -2.96 12.44
N ASN A 78 -6.62 -3.27 11.94
CA ASN A 78 -7.13 -4.64 11.91
C ASN A 78 -6.36 -5.53 10.94
N GLU A 79 -6.01 -5.00 9.75
CA GLU A 79 -5.15 -5.69 8.79
C GLU A 79 -3.77 -5.97 9.38
N LEU A 80 -3.16 -5.00 10.06
CA LEU A 80 -1.88 -5.21 10.71
C LEU A 80 -1.98 -6.26 11.81
N LYS A 81 -3.02 -6.21 12.65
CA LYS A 81 -3.26 -7.19 13.72
C LYS A 81 -3.51 -8.61 13.21
N SER A 82 -4.06 -8.78 12.00
CA SER A 82 -4.33 -10.09 11.41
C SER A 82 -3.07 -10.77 10.84
N LYS A 83 -1.97 -10.04 10.66
CA LYS A 83 -0.68 -10.59 10.23
C LYS A 83 0.11 -11.19 11.39
N SER A 84 0.95 -12.18 11.08
CA SER A 84 1.93 -12.73 12.02
C SER A 84 2.94 -11.65 12.42
N ASP A 85 3.54 -11.80 13.60
CA ASP A 85 4.52 -10.84 14.10
C ASP A 85 5.78 -10.81 13.21
N GLU A 86 6.11 -11.92 12.54
CA GLU A 86 7.17 -12.00 11.52
C GLU A 86 6.87 -11.08 10.33
N ALA A 87 5.67 -11.16 9.76
CA ALA A 87 5.27 -10.32 8.63
C ALA A 87 5.20 -8.83 9.01
N LYS A 88 4.81 -8.51 10.25
CA LYS A 88 4.86 -7.13 10.76
C LYS A 88 6.30 -6.64 10.85
N ALA A 89 7.23 -7.49 11.30
CA ALA A 89 8.65 -7.15 11.41
C ALA A 89 9.29 -6.93 10.03
N GLU A 90 9.01 -7.80 9.04
CA GLU A 90 9.47 -7.63 7.67
C GLU A 90 8.96 -6.33 7.05
N ILE A 91 7.66 -6.04 7.20
CA ILE A 91 7.08 -4.78 6.72
C ILE A 91 7.70 -3.59 7.44
N ALA A 92 7.91 -3.68 8.76
CA ALA A 92 8.55 -2.61 9.52
C ALA A 92 9.98 -2.35 9.05
N GLU A 93 10.73 -3.38 8.65
CA GLU A 93 12.07 -3.25 8.09
C GLU A 93 12.06 -2.62 6.69
N LEU A 94 11.09 -2.98 5.85
CA LEU A 94 10.90 -2.36 4.52
C LEU A 94 10.45 -0.89 4.60
N LEU A 95 9.81 -0.49 5.70
CA LEU A 95 9.30 0.86 5.94
C LEU A 95 10.25 1.73 6.79
N LYS A 96 11.47 1.27 7.09
CA LYS A 96 12.49 2.01 7.85
C LYS A 96 13.17 3.12 7.05
#